data_AF-A0A836V4U3-F1
#
_entry.id   AF-A0A836V4U3-F1
#
_cell.length_a   1.000
_cell.length_b   1.000
_cell.length_c   1.000
_cell.angle_alpha   90.00
_cell.angle_beta   90.00
_cell.angle_gamma   90.00
#
_symmetry.space_group_name_H-M   'P 1'
#
loop_
_entity.id
_entity.type
_entity.pdbx_description
1 polymer ?
#
loop_
_entity_poly.entity_id
_entity_poly.type
_entity_poly.pdbx_seq_one_letter_code
_entity_poly.pdbx_strand_id
1 'polypeptide(L)'
;MKSVQEVSKTNVKAHHRVSKRYFLMDGLRVGLTVGILSALWHVAWLVLVATNTAQMVTDAALRLHSIEPVYLVHPFRLEFALSLIALSTVGGFVLGYLYSMIWNSLGPLVKKHRLGRTPAHSRK
;
A
#
# COMPACT_ATOMS: atom_id res chain seq x y z
N MET A 1 -32.44 -1.21 -42.81
CA MET A 1 -32.56 -0.26 -41.70
C MET A 1 -32.68 -1.04 -40.40
N LYS A 2 -31.69 -0.99 -39.50
CA LYS A 2 -31.79 -1.65 -38.18
C LYS A 2 -32.83 -0.91 -37.33
N SER A 3 -33.71 -1.64 -36.64
CA SER A 3 -34.79 -1.03 -35.88
C SER A 3 -34.22 -0.20 -34.73
N VAL A 4 -34.86 0.92 -34.43
CA VAL A 4 -34.48 1.85 -33.34
C VAL A 4 -34.32 1.11 -31.99
N GLN A 5 -35.06 0.03 -31.80
CA GLN A 5 -34.95 -0.81 -30.60
C GLN A 5 -33.66 -1.65 -30.54
N GLU A 6 -33.13 -2.05 -31.69
CA GLU A 6 -31.89 -2.83 -31.76
C GLU A 6 -30.67 -1.95 -31.42
N VAL A 7 -30.66 -0.71 -31.94
CA VAL A 7 -29.64 0.31 -31.64
C VAL A 7 -29.63 0.69 -30.16
N SER A 8 -30.81 0.82 -29.54
CA SER A 8 -30.94 1.11 -28.11
C SER A 8 -30.35 0.00 -27.22
N LYS A 9 -30.63 -1.26 -27.52
CA LYS A 9 -30.10 -2.42 -26.76
C LYS A 9 -28.60 -2.57 -26.90
N THR A 10 -28.04 -2.30 -28.08
CA THR A 10 -26.57 -2.28 -28.28
C THR A 10 -25.89 -1.16 -27.50
N ASN A 11 -26.53 0.00 -27.37
CA ASN A 11 -25.97 1.16 -26.68
C ASN A 11 -25.99 0.97 -25.14
N VAL A 12 -27.04 0.34 -24.60
CA VAL A 12 -27.09 -0.04 -23.17
C VAL A 12 -26.04 -1.12 -22.82
N LYS A 13 -25.82 -2.11 -23.70
CA LYS A 13 -24.74 -3.10 -23.53
C LYS A 13 -23.34 -2.49 -23.67
N ALA A 14 -23.18 -1.42 -24.46
CA ALA A 14 -21.92 -0.69 -24.59
C ALA A 14 -21.61 0.13 -23.33
N HIS A 15 -22.60 0.81 -22.74
CA HIS A 15 -22.43 1.59 -21.51
C HIS A 15 -22.11 0.75 -20.27
N HIS A 16 -22.53 -0.52 -20.22
CA HIS A 16 -22.13 -1.40 -19.12
C HIS A 16 -20.67 -1.86 -19.21
N ARG A 17 -20.06 -1.75 -20.40
CA ARG A 17 -18.68 -2.14 -20.70
C ARG A 17 -17.67 -0.98 -20.72
N VAL A 18 -18.11 0.26 -20.49
CA VAL A 18 -17.21 1.40 -20.24
C VAL A 18 -16.65 1.28 -18.83
N SER A 19 -15.70 0.35 -18.69
CA SER A 19 -14.49 0.45 -17.90
C SER A 19 -14.61 1.37 -16.68
N LYS A 20 -15.04 0.78 -15.57
CA LYS A 20 -14.71 1.20 -14.20
C LYS A 20 -13.18 1.34 -14.08
N ARG A 21 -12.61 2.48 -14.49
CA ARG A 21 -11.25 2.91 -14.10
C ARG A 21 -11.31 3.33 -12.63
N TYR A 22 -11.54 2.36 -11.76
CA TYR A 22 -11.10 2.52 -10.39
C TYR A 22 -9.59 2.31 -10.40
N PHE A 23 -8.87 3.11 -9.63
CA PHE A 23 -7.48 2.86 -9.29
C PHE A 23 -7.44 1.61 -8.40
N LEU A 24 -7.71 0.44 -9.00
CA LEU A 24 -7.55 -0.84 -8.32
C LEU A 24 -6.06 -1.09 -8.22
N MET A 25 -5.60 -1.24 -6.99
CA MET A 25 -4.22 -1.59 -6.73
C MET A 25 -4.03 -3.07 -7.00
N ASP A 26 -3.08 -3.40 -7.87
CA ASP A 26 -2.60 -4.77 -8.04
C ASP A 26 -1.84 -5.17 -6.76
N GLY A 27 -2.44 -6.08 -5.98
CA GLY A 27 -1.91 -6.46 -4.68
C GLY A 27 -0.54 -7.12 -4.74
N LEU A 28 -0.23 -7.86 -5.81
CA LEU A 28 1.08 -8.47 -5.98
C LEU A 28 2.14 -7.38 -6.21
N ARG A 29 1.85 -6.42 -7.09
CA ARG A 29 2.77 -5.30 -7.35
C ARG A 29 2.98 -4.43 -6.12
N VAL A 30 1.91 -4.10 -5.41
CA VAL A 30 2.02 -3.29 -4.18
C VAL A 30 2.77 -4.04 -3.09
N GLY A 31 2.44 -5.32 -2.86
CA GLY A 31 3.17 -6.19 -1.93
C GLY A 31 4.65 -6.24 -2.26
N LEU A 32 5.03 -6.56 -3.50
CA LEU A 32 6.44 -6.61 -3.91
C LEU A 32 7.14 -5.25 -3.73
N THR A 33 6.48 -4.15 -4.08
CA THR A 33 7.05 -2.81 -3.94
C THR A 33 7.33 -2.50 -2.47
N VAL A 34 6.37 -2.71 -1.57
CA VAL A 34 6.55 -2.45 -0.14
C VAL A 34 7.58 -3.41 0.48
N GLY A 35 7.57 -4.69 0.09
CA GLY A 35 8.55 -5.68 0.52
C GLY A 35 9.99 -5.28 0.16
N ILE A 36 10.22 -4.87 -1.09
CA ILE A 36 11.55 -4.43 -1.56
C ILE A 36 11.97 -3.14 -0.86
N LEU A 37 11.09 -2.14 -0.75
CA LEU A 37 11.42 -0.89 -0.05
C LEU A 37 11.76 -1.15 1.43
N SER A 38 10.98 -2.01 2.09
CA SER A 38 11.25 -2.45 3.46
C SER A 38 12.61 -3.12 3.57
N ALA A 39 12.94 -4.07 2.68
CA ALA A 39 14.24 -4.73 2.65
C ALA A 39 15.40 -3.73 2.47
N LEU A 40 15.29 -2.80 1.52
CA LEU A 40 16.31 -1.79 1.25
C LEU A 40 16.54 -0.85 2.45
N TRP A 41 15.47 -0.46 3.13
CA TRP A 41 15.57 0.32 4.36
C TRP A 41 16.38 -0.42 5.44
N HIS A 42 16.15 -1.72 5.58
CA HIS A 42 16.90 -2.54 6.53
C HIS A 42 18.34 -2.81 6.07
N VAL A 43 18.61 -2.88 4.77
CA VAL A 43 19.99 -2.90 4.26
C VAL A 43 20.73 -1.62 4.65
N ALA A 44 20.10 -0.44 4.51
CA ALA A 44 20.70 0.82 4.96
C ALA A 44 21.01 0.79 6.46
N TRP A 45 20.10 0.26 7.28
CA TRP A 45 20.35 0.02 8.71
C TRP A 45 21.56 -0.91 8.95
N LEU A 46 21.66 -2.03 8.21
CA LEU A 46 22.78 -2.96 8.34
C LEU A 46 24.13 -2.34 7.97
N VAL A 47 24.17 -1.41 7.01
CA VAL A 47 25.37 -0.63 6.69
C VAL A 47 25.81 0.22 7.89
N LEU A 48 24.87 0.83 8.62
CA LEU A 48 25.17 1.58 9.84
C LEU A 48 25.74 0.66 10.93
N VAL A 49 25.18 -0.54 11.09
CA VAL A 49 25.67 -1.52 12.07
C VAL A 49 27.09 -2.00 11.68
N ALA A 50 27.32 -2.31 10.41
CA ALA A 50 28.62 -2.75 9.91
C ALA A 50 29.72 -1.69 10.05
N THR A 51 29.34 -0.40 10.03
CA THR A 51 30.26 0.74 10.22
C THR A 51 30.34 1.22 11.67
N ASN A 52 29.69 0.53 12.63
CA ASN A 52 29.59 0.92 14.04
C ASN A 52 28.99 2.33 14.27
N THR A 53 28.24 2.87 13.31
CA THR A 53 27.58 4.18 13.42
C THR A 53 26.11 4.09 13.84
N ALA A 54 25.54 2.88 13.86
CA ALA A 54 24.14 2.64 14.19
C ALA A 54 23.73 3.18 15.56
N GLN A 55 24.55 2.99 16.60
CA GLN A 55 24.22 3.48 17.95
C GLN A 55 24.01 5.00 17.97
N MET A 56 24.93 5.75 17.35
CA MET A 56 24.83 7.22 17.28
C MET A 56 23.55 7.69 16.59
N VAL A 57 23.18 7.05 15.48
CA VAL A 57 21.95 7.37 14.74
C VAL A 57 20.71 7.07 15.59
N THR A 58 20.72 5.93 16.28
CA THR A 58 19.63 5.52 17.15
C THR A 58 19.46 6.43 18.35
N ASP A 59 20.56 6.78 19.02
CA ASP A 59 20.55 7.71 20.16
C ASP A 59 20.00 9.07 19.73
N ALA A 60 20.40 9.58 18.57
CA ALA A 60 19.88 10.82 18.01
C ALA A 60 18.38 10.73 17.70
N ALA A 61 17.94 9.65 17.04
CA ALA A 61 16.53 9.45 16.70
C ALA A 61 15.63 9.35 17.94
N LEU A 62 16.08 8.68 19.00
CA LEU A 62 15.33 8.57 20.24
C LEU A 62 15.31 9.87 21.05
N ARG A 63 16.40 10.63 21.06
CA ARG A 63 16.46 11.95 21.67
C ARG A 63 15.47 12.92 21.03
N LEU A 64 15.26 12.84 19.71
CA LEU A 64 14.21 13.61 19.02
C LEU A 64 12.80 13.26 19.52
N HIS A 65 12.61 12.08 20.12
CA HIS A 65 11.36 11.65 20.74
C HIS A 65 11.36 11.86 22.27
N SER A 66 12.37 12.51 22.84
CA SER A 66 12.54 12.68 24.29
C SER A 66 12.63 11.35 25.05
N ILE A 67 13.22 10.32 24.43
CA ILE A 67 13.43 8.99 25.03
C ILE A 67 14.94 8.77 25.21
N GLU A 68 15.35 8.30 26.39
CA GLU A 68 16.74 7.88 26.65
C GLU A 68 16.76 6.48 27.29
N PRO A 69 16.72 5.42 26.48
CA PRO A 69 16.71 4.05 26.95
C PRO A 69 18.12 3.49 27.11
N VAL A 70 18.27 2.53 28.02
CA VAL A 70 19.52 1.79 28.20
C VAL A 70 19.49 0.54 27.31
N TYR A 71 19.88 0.68 26.04
CA TYR A 71 20.10 -0.48 25.17
C TYR A 71 21.34 -0.29 24.30
N LEU A 72 21.88 -1.43 23.86
CA LEU A 72 23.10 -1.51 23.05
C LEU A 72 22.79 -2.12 21.69
N VAL A 73 23.25 -1.46 20.62
CA VAL A 73 23.28 -2.05 19.29
C VAL A 73 24.43 -3.05 19.23
N HIS A 74 24.12 -4.32 19.04
CA HIS A 74 25.12 -5.37 18.93
C HIS A 74 25.97 -5.25 17.64
N PRO A 75 27.21 -5.77 17.65
CA PRO A 75 28.04 -5.83 16.45
C PRO A 75 27.37 -6.58 15.29
N PHE A 76 27.77 -6.26 14.06
CA PHE A 76 27.24 -6.91 12.86
C PHE A 76 27.44 -8.43 12.92
N ARG A 77 26.35 -9.17 12.70
CA ARG A 77 26.34 -10.62 12.55
C ARG A 77 25.53 -10.98 11.32
N LEU A 78 26.13 -11.75 10.41
CA LEU A 78 25.54 -12.12 9.13
C LEU A 78 24.19 -12.83 9.29
N GLU A 79 24.08 -13.73 10.27
CA GLU A 79 22.86 -14.48 10.58
C GLU A 79 21.67 -13.55 10.90
N PHE A 80 21.89 -12.53 11.74
CA PHE A 80 20.86 -11.55 12.06
C PHE A 80 20.56 -10.62 10.88
N ALA A 81 21.57 -10.28 10.08
CA ALA A 81 21.38 -9.47 8.89
C ALA A 81 20.47 -10.15 7.87
N LEU A 82 20.72 -11.42 7.57
CA LEU A 82 19.89 -12.22 6.65
C LEU A 82 18.47 -12.39 7.19
N SER A 83 18.35 -12.68 8.49
CA SER A 83 17.05 -12.84 9.15
C SER A 83 16.22 -11.54 9.09
N LEU A 84 16.85 -10.40 9.33
CA LEU A 84 16.20 -9.09 9.28
C LEU A 84 15.70 -8.76 7.87
N ILE A 85 16.52 -8.98 6.84
CA ILE A 85 16.13 -8.76 5.44
C ILE A 85 14.97 -9.68 5.04
N ALA A 86 15.06 -10.97 5.38
CA ALA A 86 14.01 -11.93 5.05
C ALA A 86 12.68 -11.55 5.73
N LEU A 87 12.70 -11.29 7.04
CA LEU A 87 11.51 -10.95 7.80
C LEU A 87 10.89 -9.62 7.34
N SER A 88 11.72 -8.60 7.11
CA SER A 88 11.26 -7.29 6.63
C SER A 88 10.67 -7.34 5.22
N THR A 89 11.23 -8.18 4.34
CA THR A 89 10.69 -8.40 2.98
C THR A 89 9.32 -9.06 3.04
N VAL A 90 9.19 -10.16 3.80
CA VAL A 90 7.93 -10.89 3.95
C VAL A 90 6.88 -10.03 4.64
N GLY A 91 7.24 -9.38 5.74
CA GLY A 91 6.35 -8.47 6.46
C GLY A 91 5.88 -7.30 5.59
N GLY A 92 6.81 -6.65 4.89
CA GLY A 92 6.48 -5.58 3.94
C GLY A 92 5.57 -6.04 2.81
N PHE A 93 5.82 -7.24 2.25
CA PHE A 93 4.96 -7.83 1.24
C PHE A 93 3.53 -8.05 1.74
N VAL A 94 3.39 -8.68 2.90
CA VAL A 94 2.08 -8.95 3.50
C VAL A 94 1.34 -7.65 3.78
N LEU A 95 2.01 -6.65 4.37
CA LEU A 95 1.41 -5.34 4.64
C LEU A 95 0.97 -4.63 3.36
N GLY A 96 1.80 -4.62 2.31
CA GLY A 96 1.44 -4.03 1.02
C GLY A 96 0.27 -4.74 0.35
N TYR A 97 0.24 -6.07 0.40
CA TYR A 97 -0.87 -6.86 -0.12
C TYR A 97 -2.18 -6.54 0.62
N LEU A 98 -2.16 -6.56 1.96
CA LEU A 98 -3.32 -6.23 2.78
C LEU A 98 -3.81 -4.80 2.55
N TYR A 99 -2.88 -3.84 2.44
CA TYR A 99 -3.21 -2.46 2.10
C TYR A 99 -3.97 -2.37 0.77
N SER A 100 -3.52 -3.10 -0.27
CA SER A 100 -4.22 -3.11 -1.55
C SER A 100 -5.65 -3.67 -1.43
N MET A 101 -5.86 -4.71 -0.62
CA MET A 101 -7.19 -5.28 -0.39
C MET A 101 -8.12 -4.28 0.30
N ILE A 102 -7.62 -3.62 1.35
CA ILE A 102 -8.38 -2.60 2.08
C ILE A 102 -8.74 -1.45 1.13
N TRP A 103 -7.77 -0.92 0.38
CA TRP A 103 -8.00 0.14 -0.60
C TRP A 103 -9.07 -0.22 -1.64
N ASN A 104 -8.95 -1.42 -2.21
CA ASN A 104 -9.89 -1.92 -3.21
C ASN A 104 -11.30 -2.14 -2.61
N SER A 105 -11.40 -2.46 -1.32
CA SER A 105 -12.69 -2.62 -0.60
C SER A 105 -13.39 -1.30 -0.29
N LEU A 106 -12.64 -0.20 -0.13
CA LEU A 106 -13.19 1.13 0.11
C LEU A 106 -13.75 1.80 -1.16
N GLY A 107 -13.21 1.47 -2.34
CA GLY A 107 -13.66 2.03 -3.63
C GLY A 107 -15.18 1.90 -3.89
N PRO A 108 -15.81 0.73 -3.65
CA PRO A 108 -17.26 0.56 -3.74
C PRO A 108 -18.08 1.39 -2.73
N LEU A 109 -17.56 1.62 -1.52
CA LEU A 109 -18.29 2.29 -0.44
C LEU A 109 -18.47 3.79 -0.70
N VAL A 110 -17.46 4.45 -1.27
CA VAL A 110 -17.54 5.87 -1.69
C VAL A 110 -18.66 6.10 -2.71
N LYS A 111 -18.91 5.11 -3.60
CA LYS A 111 -19.96 5.20 -4.61
C LYS A 111 -21.36 5.20 -3.99
N LYS A 112 -21.62 4.35 -2.99
CA LYS A 112 -22.93 4.22 -2.32
C LYS A 112 -23.33 5.52 -1.61
N HIS A 113 -22.37 6.20 -0.97
CA HIS A 113 -22.64 7.48 -0.33
C HIS A 113 -22.93 8.60 -1.34
N ARG A 114 -22.17 8.68 -2.45
CA ARG A 114 -22.32 9.77 -3.42
C ARG A 114 -23.62 9.68 -4.24
N LEU A 115 -24.11 8.47 -4.51
CA LEU A 115 -25.37 8.24 -5.23
C LEU A 115 -26.63 8.35 -4.34
N GLY A 116 -26.48 8.35 -3.02
CA GLY A 116 -27.58 8.60 -2.08
C GLY A 116 -27.87 10.08 -1.80
N ARG A 117 -27.07 11.01 -2.36
CA ARG A 117 -27.24 12.47 -2.22
C ARG A 117 -27.70 13.16 -3.51
N THR A 118 -28.32 12.45 -4.45
CA THR A 118 -28.99 13.15 -5.56
C THR A 118 -30.32 13.67 -5.01
N PRO A 119 -30.53 14.99 -4.86
CA PRO A 119 -31.82 15.50 -4.42
C PRO A 119 -32.85 15.11 -5.48
N ALA A 120 -33.91 14.45 -5.05
CA ALA A 120 -35.10 14.19 -5.85
C ALA A 120 -35.83 15.52 -6.10
N HIS A 121 -35.28 16.40 -6.94
CA HIS A 121 -35.97 17.60 -7.38
C HIS A 121 -35.56 17.97 -8.80
N SER A 122 -36.40 17.57 -9.76
CA SER A 122 -37.06 18.50 -10.69
C SER A 122 -37.74 17.67 -11.79
N ARG A 123 -38.88 17.09 -11.43
CA ARG A 123 -39.98 16.90 -12.37
C ARG A 123 -41.13 17.75 -11.85
N LYS A 124 -41.20 18.98 -12.33
CA LYS A 124 -42.35 19.55 -13.04
C LYS A 124 -42.04 21.01 -13.34
#